data_AF-A0A7K2W629-F1
#
_entry.id   AF-A0A7K2W629-F1
#
_cell.length_a   1.000
_cell.length_b   1.000
_cell.length_c   1.000
_cell.angle_alpha   90.00
_cell.angle_beta   90.00
_cell.angle_gamma   90.00
#
_symmetry.space_group_name_H-M   'P 1'
#
loop_
_entity.id
_entity.type
_entity.pdbx_description
1 polymer ?
#
loop_
_entity_poly.entity_id
_entity_poly.type
_entity_poly.pdbx_seq_one_letter_code
_entity_poly.pdbx_strand_id
1 'polypeptide(L)' 'MAMATSVLSVRLDGELLERLRQHAAKRGMSVQDYVVRTLIRDDFDERFKTAVEETERFYGVT' A
#
# COMPACT_ATOMS: atom_id res chain seq x y z
N MET A 1 2.13 9.05 -28.13
CA MET A 1 1.95 7.91 -27.19
C MET A 1 0.67 8.16 -26.42
N ALA A 2 -0.33 7.30 -26.53
CA ALA A 2 -1.56 7.46 -25.75
C ALA A 2 -1.25 7.19 -24.27
N MET A 3 -1.50 8.16 -23.39
CA MET A 3 -1.46 7.93 -21.93
C MET A 3 -2.64 7.02 -21.56
N ALA A 4 -2.41 5.71 -21.59
CA ALA A 4 -3.40 4.72 -21.21
C ALA A 4 -3.54 4.70 -19.69
N THR A 5 -4.52 5.42 -19.16
CA THR A 5 -4.92 5.28 -17.75
C THR A 5 -5.75 4.02 -17.59
N SER A 6 -5.38 3.14 -16.67
CA SER A 6 -6.16 1.95 -16.29
C SER A 6 -6.93 2.23 -15.00
N VAL A 7 -8.17 1.74 -14.91
CA VAL A 7 -9.02 1.89 -13.71
C VAL A 7 -9.12 0.53 -13.01
N LEU A 8 -8.87 0.53 -11.70
CA LEU A 8 -9.09 -0.62 -10.83
C LEU A 8 -10.40 -0.44 -10.05
N SER A 9 -11.36 -1.35 -10.27
CA SER A 9 -12.62 -1.38 -9.53
C SER A 9 -12.66 -2.59 -8.61
N VAL A 10 -12.93 -2.37 -7.32
CA VAL A 10 -12.98 -3.43 -6.29
C VAL A 10 -14.36 -3.44 -5.64
N ARG A 11 -14.93 -4.63 -5.43
CA ARG A 11 -16.14 -4.82 -4.62
C ARG A 11 -15.73 -5.18 -3.20
N LEU A 12 -16.23 -4.42 -2.23
CA LEU A 12 -15.95 -4.59 -0.82
C LEU A 12 -17.27 -4.62 -0.05
N ASP A 13 -17.25 -5.26 1.11
CA ASP A 13 -18.32 -5.12 2.09
C ASP A 13 -18.49 -3.64 2.52
N GLY A 14 -19.73 -3.24 2.81
CA GLY A 14 -20.07 -1.86 3.14
C GLY A 14 -19.44 -1.37 4.44
N GLU A 15 -19.36 -2.22 5.46
CA GLU A 15 -18.71 -1.88 6.74
C GLU A 15 -17.21 -1.72 6.56
N LEU A 16 -16.60 -2.55 5.72
CA LEU A 16 -15.19 -2.41 5.37
C LEU A 16 -14.92 -1.09 4.66
N LEU A 17 -15.77 -0.69 3.70
CA LEU A 17 -15.64 0.60 3.03
C LEU A 17 -15.78 1.77 4.00
N GLU A 18 -16.72 1.69 4.94
CA GLU A 18 -16.92 2.74 5.95
C GLU A 18 -15.71 2.86 6.89
N ARG A 19 -15.14 1.73 7.32
CA ARG A 19 -13.89 1.73 8.09
C ARG A 19 -12.76 2.39 7.30
N LEU A 20 -12.59 2.10 6.02
CA LEU A 20 -11.57 2.74 5.18
C LEU A 20 -11.78 4.27 5.11
N ARG A 21 -13.02 4.72 4.94
CA ARG A 21 -13.35 6.17 4.94
C ARG A 21 -12.98 6.85 6.25
N GLN A 22 -13.28 6.23 7.39
CA GLN A 22 -12.93 6.78 8.70
C GLN A 22 -11.41 6.89 8.89
N HIS A 23 -10.64 5.89 8.45
CA HIS A 23 -9.17 5.95 8.53
C HIS A 23 -8.57 7.01 7.60
N ALA A 24 -9.14 7.16 6.40
CA ALA A 24 -8.77 8.21 5.47
C ALA A 24 -9.04 9.61 6.06
N ALA A 25 -10.23 9.82 6.65
CA ALA A 25 -10.61 11.07 7.29
C ALA A 25 -9.68 11.44 8.46
N LYS A 26 -9.30 10.48 9.30
CA LYS A 26 -8.32 10.69 10.39
C LYS A 26 -6.97 11.20 9.90
N ARG A 27 -6.61 10.94 8.65
CA ARG A 27 -5.35 11.38 8.03
C ARG A 27 -5.55 12.55 7.04
N GLY A 28 -6.75 13.14 6.99
CA GLY A 28 -7.08 14.24 6.09
C GLY A 28 -6.96 13.91 4.61
N MET A 29 -7.18 12.65 4.21
CA MET A 29 -7.00 12.17 2.83
C MET A 29 -8.29 11.59 2.26
N SER A 30 -8.39 11.55 0.93
CA SER A 30 -9.48 10.85 0.26
C SER A 30 -9.36 9.34 0.50
N VAL A 31 -10.49 8.62 0.45
CA VAL A 31 -10.47 7.15 0.57
C VAL A 31 -9.67 6.50 -0.55
N GLN A 32 -9.64 7.12 -1.74
CA GLN A 32 -8.88 6.63 -2.88
C GLN A 32 -7.38 6.75 -2.62
N ASP A 33 -6.91 7.93 -2.20
CA ASP A 33 -5.51 8.15 -1.86
C ASP A 33 -5.06 7.27 -0.69
N TYR A 34 -5.95 7.06 0.29
CA TYR A 34 -5.70 6.15 1.39
C TYR A 34 -5.47 4.72 0.92
N VAL A 35 -6.33 4.20 0.04
CA VAL A 35 -6.22 2.84 -0.51
C VAL A 35 -4.97 2.71 -1.38
N VAL A 36 -4.75 3.63 -2.32
CA VAL A 36 -3.56 3.63 -3.18
C VAL A 36 -2.29 3.67 -2.34
N ARG A 37 -2.22 4.54 -1.32
CA ARG A 37 -1.06 4.63 -0.44
C ARG A 37 -0.88 3.40 0.44
N THR A 38 -1.95 2.72 0.82
CA THR A 38 -1.89 1.45 1.54
C THR A 38 -1.32 0.35 0.65
N LEU A 39 -1.80 0.23 -0.59
CA LEU A 39 -1.26 -0.73 -1.57
C LEU A 39 0.21 -0.47 -1.89
N ILE A 40 0.63 0.80 -1.98
CA ILE A 40 2.04 1.18 -2.15
C ILE A 40 2.86 0.86 -0.89
N ARG A 41 2.28 1.02 0.31
CA ARG A 41 2.97 0.75 1.57
C ARG A 41 3.24 -0.73 1.77
N ASP A 42 2.29 -1.59 1.43
CA ASP A 42 2.48 -3.04 1.54
C ASP A 42 3.62 -3.50 0.61
N ASP A 43 3.72 -2.95 -0.62
CA ASP A 43 4.86 -3.21 -1.53
C ASP A 43 6.18 -2.65 -0.97
N PHE A 44 6.15 -1.49 -0.33
CA PHE A 44 7.34 -0.89 0.27
C PHE A 44 7.83 -1.68 1.49
N ASP A 45 6.93 -2.09 2.39
CA ASP A 45 7.27 -2.83 3.60
C ASP A 45 7.78 -4.25 3.25
N GLU A 46 7.21 -4.92 2.23
CA GLU A 46 7.75 -6.19 1.71
C GLU A 46 9.15 -6.03 1.10
N ARG A 47 9.37 -4.97 0.30
CA ARG A 47 10.69 -4.68 -0.31
C ARG A 47 11.71 -4.26 0.73
N PHE A 48 11.30 -3.51 1.74
CA PHE A 48 12.15 -3.11 2.86
C PHE A 48 12.58 -4.32 3.69
N LYS A 49 11.62 -5.22 4.02
CA LYS A 49 11.94 -6.48 4.71
C LYS A 49 12.90 -7.33 3.90
N THR A 50 12.66 -7.48 2.59
CA THR A 50 13.53 -8.22 1.68
C THR A 50 14.96 -7.63 1.66
N ALA A 51 15.08 -6.30 1.58
CA ALA A 51 16.38 -5.63 1.57
C ALA A 51 17.15 -5.77 2.90
N VAL A 52 16.44 -5.75 4.04
CA VAL A 52 17.05 -6.01 5.36
C VAL A 52 17.51 -7.45 5.46
N GLU A 53 16.69 -8.43 5.06
CA GLU A 53 17.07 -9.85 5.04
C GLU A 53 18.29 -10.13 4.14
N GLU A 54 18.36 -9.50 2.96
CA GLU A 54 19.52 -9.62 2.08
C GLU A 54 20.77 -9.02 2.71
N THR A 55 20.65 -7.83 3.31
CA THR A 55 21.77 -7.18 4.01
C THR A 55 22.26 -8.03 5.17
N GLU A 56 21.38 -8.62 5.97
CA GLU A 56 21.75 -9.53 7.05
C GLU A 56 22.44 -10.80 6.54
N ARG A 57 22.04 -11.36 5.38
CA ARG A 57 22.78 -12.48 4.74
C ARG A 57 24.17 -12.07 4.29
N PHE A 58 24.33 -10.85 3.76
CA PHE A 58 25.62 -10.33 3.29
C PHE A 58 26.60 -10.01 4.43
N TYR A 59 26.11 -9.51 5.57
CA TYR A 59 26.95 -9.10 6.70
C TYR A 59 26.94 -10.09 7.88
N GLY A 60 26.08 -11.10 7.88
CA GLY A 60 25.96 -12.13 8.93
C GLY A 60 26.92 -13.31 8.81
N VAL A 61 27.81 -13.32 7.81
CA VAL A 61 28.91 -14.29 7.71
C VAL A 61 30.18 -13.64 8.28
N THR A 62 30.25 -13.54 9.60
CA THR A 62 31.52 -13.37 10.32
C THR A 62 31.52 -14.22 11.58
#